data_AF-A0A1Q8LHU2-F1
#
_entry.id   AF-A0A1Q8LHU2-F1
#
_cell.length_a   1.000
_cell.length_b   1.000
_cell.length_c   1.000
_cell.angle_alpha   90.00
_cell.angle_beta   90.00
_cell.angle_gamma   90.00
#
_symmetry.space_group_name_H-M   'P 1'
#
loop_
_entity.id
_entity.type
_entity.pdbx_description
1 polymer ?
#
loop_
_entity_poly.entity_id
_entity_poly.type
_entity_poly.pdbx_seq_one_letter_code
_entity_poly.pdbx_strand_id
1 'polypeptide(L)'
;MTARIAKRRTKTGRELAEQFGVTRATVVRMMAEPREEFLARARDRRATVVRLKLQGLTCAAIAVQTGFPRGTVCRLLYDARRNGEWTEALTRCGAPHRAAAQAATQSEISGDVPRRAPIRDEP
;
A
#
# COMPACT_ATOMS: atom_id res chain seq x y z
N MET A 1 -19.38 7.54 9.76
CA MET A 1 -19.64 6.92 11.08
C MET A 1 -18.38 7.06 11.91
N THR A 2 -18.41 7.93 12.92
CA THR A 2 -17.28 8.28 13.78
C THR A 2 -17.08 7.22 14.86
N ALA A 3 -15.83 6.80 15.07
CA ALA A 3 -15.49 5.90 16.18
C ALA A 3 -15.63 6.66 17.50
N ARG A 4 -16.31 6.07 18.50
CA ARG A 4 -16.46 6.71 19.82
C ARG A 4 -15.17 6.64 20.64
N ILE A 5 -14.31 5.65 20.37
CA ILE A 5 -13.00 5.49 20.99
C ILE A 5 -12.01 5.11 19.89
N ALA A 6 -11.27 6.09 19.37
CA ALA A 6 -10.27 5.90 18.31
C ALA A 6 -8.94 5.33 18.87
N LYS A 7 -9.00 4.21 19.61
CA LYS A 7 -7.81 3.57 20.20
C LYS A 7 -7.67 2.14 19.71
N ARG A 8 -6.43 1.72 19.42
CA ARG A 8 -6.14 0.34 18.99
C ARG A 8 -6.47 -0.63 20.13
N ARG A 9 -7.23 -1.69 19.81
CA ARG A 9 -7.59 -2.72 20.79
C ARG A 9 -6.38 -3.59 21.09
N THR A 10 -6.06 -3.73 22.37
CA THR A 10 -5.10 -4.72 22.88
C THR A 10 -5.69 -6.13 22.98
N LYS A 11 -7.02 -6.24 22.99
CA LYS A 11 -7.77 -7.51 23.06
C LYS A 11 -8.58 -7.74 21.79
N THR A 12 -8.93 -8.99 21.51
CA THR A 12 -9.76 -9.34 20.36
C THR A 12 -11.18 -8.80 20.50
N GLY A 13 -11.86 -8.58 19.37
CA GLY A 13 -13.25 -8.13 19.39
C GLY A 13 -14.22 -9.11 20.06
N ARG A 14 -13.85 -10.40 20.18
CA ARG A 14 -14.64 -11.44 20.85
C ARG A 14 -14.51 -11.31 22.38
N GLU A 15 -13.29 -11.21 22.89
CA GLU A 15 -13.06 -11.04 24.34
C GLU A 15 -13.69 -9.75 24.88
N LEU A 16 -13.68 -8.69 24.07
CA LEU A 16 -14.34 -7.43 24.43
C LEU A 16 -15.87 -7.57 24.38
N ALA A 17 -16.41 -8.32 23.43
CA ALA A 17 -17.85 -8.60 23.38
C ALA A 17 -18.31 -9.34 24.65
N GLU A 18 -17.54 -10.35 25.07
CA GLU A 18 -17.79 -11.11 26.30
C GLU A 18 -17.65 -10.24 27.56
N GLN A 19 -16.62 -9.37 27.65
CA GLN A 19 -16.42 -8.47 28.81
C GLN A 19 -17.51 -7.40 28.95
N PHE A 20 -17.98 -6.83 27.83
CA PHE A 20 -18.95 -5.73 27.84
C PHE A 20 -20.40 -6.18 27.64
N GLY A 21 -20.65 -7.48 27.44
CA GLY A 21 -21.99 -8.02 27.19
C GLY A 21 -22.62 -7.52 25.89
N VAL A 22 -21.80 -7.11 24.91
CA VAL A 22 -22.26 -6.56 23.62
C VAL A 22 -21.89 -7.49 22.47
N THR A 23 -22.55 -7.33 21.32
CA THR A 23 -22.17 -8.11 20.13
C THR A 23 -20.79 -7.71 19.59
N ARG A 24 -20.08 -8.66 18.98
CA ARG A 24 -18.81 -8.40 18.27
C ARG A 24 -18.95 -7.28 17.24
N ALA A 25 -20.07 -7.23 16.52
CA ALA A 25 -20.35 -6.19 15.52
C ALA A 25 -20.40 -4.80 16.15
N THR A 26 -21.00 -4.66 17.34
CA THR A 26 -21.01 -3.43 18.11
C THR A 26 -19.61 -3.02 18.55
N VAL A 27 -18.79 -3.95 19.07
CA VAL A 27 -17.39 -3.65 19.40
C VAL A 27 -16.60 -3.21 18.17
N VAL A 28 -16.77 -3.91 17.03
CA VAL A 28 -16.17 -3.52 15.75
C VAL A 28 -16.55 -2.09 15.41
N ARG A 29 -17.84 -1.76 15.41
CA ARG A 29 -18.34 -0.43 15.05
C ARG A 29 -17.89 0.69 16.00
N MET A 30 -17.83 0.44 17.31
CA MET A 30 -17.46 1.48 18.28
C MET A 30 -15.96 1.80 18.30
N MET A 31 -15.12 0.79 18.05
CA MET A 31 -13.67 0.83 18.27
C MET A 31 -12.87 0.68 16.96
N ALA A 32 -13.51 0.50 15.81
CA ALA A 32 -12.81 0.53 14.53
C ALA A 32 -12.47 1.97 14.22
N GLU A 33 -11.22 2.22 13.82
CA GLU A 33 -10.80 3.52 13.36
C GLU A 33 -11.67 3.98 12.17
N PRO A 34 -12.06 5.28 12.11
CA PRO A 34 -12.72 5.83 10.94
C PRO A 34 -11.92 5.56 9.67
N ARG A 35 -12.61 5.25 8.57
CA ARG A 35 -11.95 4.83 7.32
C ARG A 35 -10.95 5.88 6.80
N GLU A 36 -11.28 7.16 6.90
CA GLU A 36 -10.43 8.26 6.47
C GLU A 36 -9.14 8.34 7.28
N GLU A 37 -9.22 8.22 8.62
CA GLU A 37 -8.05 8.19 9.50
C GLU A 37 -7.16 6.97 9.21
N PHE A 38 -7.77 5.80 8.99
CA PHE A 38 -7.03 4.59 8.61
C PHE A 38 -6.26 4.79 7.31
N LEU A 39 -6.90 5.39 6.30
CA LEU A 39 -6.29 5.67 5.00
C LEU A 39 -5.18 6.72 5.11
N ALA A 40 -5.39 7.79 5.89
CA ALA A 40 -4.38 8.81 6.17
C ALA A 40 -3.14 8.17 6.80
N ARG A 41 -3.31 7.38 7.86
CA ARG A 41 -2.18 6.69 8.51
C ARG A 41 -1.49 5.68 7.59
N ALA A 42 -2.25 5.01 6.72
CA ALA A 42 -1.67 4.11 5.73
C ALA A 42 -0.82 4.89 4.71
N ARG A 43 -1.29 6.06 4.26
CA ARG A 43 -0.56 6.98 3.39
C ARG A 43 0.70 7.50 4.07
N ASP A 44 0.63 7.92 5.34
CA ASP A 44 1.77 8.46 6.08
C ASP A 44 2.91 7.44 6.21
N ARG A 45 2.57 6.17 6.46
CA ARG A 45 3.56 5.08 6.51
C ARG A 45 4.25 4.88 5.16
N ARG A 46 3.48 4.90 4.07
CA ARG A 46 4.04 4.79 2.70
C ARG A 46 4.90 6.00 2.38
N ALA A 47 4.42 7.22 2.63
CA ALA A 47 5.16 8.46 2.42
C ALA A 47 6.49 8.48 3.17
N THR A 48 6.51 8.01 4.43
CA THR A 48 7.73 7.90 5.23
C THR A 48 8.75 6.96 4.58
N VAL A 49 8.32 5.77 4.18
CA VAL A 49 9.19 4.78 3.54
C VAL A 49 9.68 5.25 2.17
N VAL A 50 8.81 5.89 1.37
CA VAL A 50 9.17 6.46 0.07
C VAL A 50 10.21 7.56 0.24
N ARG A 51 10.01 8.49 1.18
CA ARG A 51 10.96 9.57 1.47
C ARG A 51 12.35 9.02 1.83
N LEU A 52 12.42 8.06 2.74
CA LEU A 52 13.68 7.42 3.12
C LEU A 52 14.33 6.70 1.94
N LYS A 53 13.52 6.11 1.05
CA LYS A 53 14.02 5.45 -0.14
C LYS A 53 14.58 6.43 -1.17
N LEU A 54 13.95 7.60 -1.33
CA LEU A 54 14.45 8.68 -2.19
C LEU A 54 15.72 9.33 -1.65
N GLN A 55 15.92 9.32 -0.33
CA GLN A 55 17.18 9.71 0.31
C GLN A 55 18.33 8.70 0.09
N GLY A 56 18.08 7.58 -0.62
CA GLY A 56 19.09 6.59 -0.96
C GLY A 56 19.25 5.44 0.04
N LEU A 57 18.43 5.37 1.10
CA LEU A 57 18.56 4.30 2.08
C LEU A 57 18.20 2.92 1.50
N THR A 58 18.90 1.90 1.96
CA THR A 58 18.58 0.50 1.66
C THR A 58 17.33 0.06 2.41
N CYS A 59 16.59 -0.93 1.90
CA CYS A 59 15.39 -1.42 2.59
C CYS A 59 15.71 -1.98 3.99
N ALA A 60 16.94 -2.46 4.22
CA ALA A 60 17.41 -2.92 5.52
C ALA A 60 17.59 -1.74 6.50
N ALA A 61 18.23 -0.65 6.06
CA ALA A 61 18.38 0.55 6.88
C ALA A 61 17.03 1.21 7.21
N ILE A 62 16.11 1.23 6.24
CA ILE A 62 14.74 1.73 6.45
C ILE A 62 14.02 0.88 7.50
N ALA A 63 14.14 -0.45 7.43
CA ALA A 63 13.51 -1.35 8.40
C ALA A 63 13.97 -1.07 9.84
N VAL A 64 15.27 -0.85 10.04
CA VAL A 64 15.85 -0.47 11.34
C VAL A 64 15.32 0.88 11.79
N GLN A 65 15.31 1.88 10.90
CA GLN A 65 14.90 3.24 11.25
C GLN A 65 13.40 3.37 11.56
N THR A 66 12.54 2.65 10.83
CA THR A 66 11.08 2.73 11.03
C THR A 66 10.56 1.69 12.02
N GLY A 67 11.39 0.73 12.46
CA GLY A 67 10.97 -0.41 13.27
C GLY A 67 10.02 -1.38 12.54
N PHE A 68 9.93 -1.30 11.21
CA PHE A 68 9.11 -2.21 10.41
C PHE A 68 9.94 -3.38 9.93
N PRO A 69 9.39 -4.61 9.89
CA PRO A 69 10.12 -5.73 9.30
C PRO A 69 10.36 -5.46 7.81
N ARG A 70 11.50 -5.94 7.29
CA ARG A 70 11.92 -5.71 5.90
C ARG A 70 10.83 -6.05 4.87
N GLY A 71 10.09 -7.14 5.08
CA GLY A 71 8.97 -7.52 4.21
C GLY A 71 7.85 -6.47 4.16
N THR A 72 7.55 -5.82 5.29
CA THR A 72 6.58 -4.72 5.36
C THR A 72 7.09 -3.50 4.61
N VAL A 73 8.38 -3.15 4.72
CA VAL A 73 8.98 -2.05 3.96
C VAL A 73 8.86 -2.30 2.45
N CYS A 74 9.20 -3.51 1.99
CA CYS A 74 9.05 -3.88 0.57
C CYS A 74 7.59 -3.78 0.12
N ARG A 75 6.64 -4.22 0.95
CA ARG A 75 5.21 -4.14 0.62
C ARG A 75 4.72 -2.69 0.55
N LEU A 76 5.12 -1.85 1.49
CA LEU A 76 4.77 -0.43 1.50
C LEU A 76 5.30 0.29 0.24
N LEU A 77 6.51 -0.04 -0.22
CA LEU A 77 7.06 0.49 -1.47
C LEU A 77 6.28 0.01 -2.70
N TYR A 78 5.88 -1.26 -2.73
CA TYR A 78 5.05 -1.79 -3.80
C TYR A 78 3.69 -1.08 -3.86
N ASP A 79 3.02 -0.95 -2.71
CA ASP A 79 1.73 -0.28 -2.63
C ASP A 79 1.85 1.21 -3.00
N ALA A 80 2.94 1.89 -2.61
CA ALA A 80 3.19 3.27 -2.98
C ALA A 80 3.40 3.46 -4.49
N ARG A 81 4.02 2.49 -5.18
CA ARG A 81 4.15 2.50 -6.64
C ARG A 81 2.81 2.27 -7.31
N ARG A 82 2.05 1.27 -6.83
CA ARG A 82 0.71 0.96 -7.35
C ARG A 82 -0.26 2.14 -7.22
N ASN A 83 -0.16 2.88 -6.12
CA ASN A 83 -1.01 4.04 -5.85
C ASN A 83 -0.54 5.34 -6.53
N GLY A 84 0.59 5.34 -7.24
CA GLY A 84 1.18 6.55 -7.82
C GLY A 84 1.86 7.50 -6.82
N GLU A 85 1.83 7.19 -5.51
CA GLU A 85 2.45 8.00 -4.44
C GLU A 85 3.97 8.10 -4.61
N TRP A 86 4.59 7.07 -5.20
CA TRP A 86 6.02 7.09 -5.57
C TRP A 86 6.31 8.15 -6.64
N THR A 87 5.46 8.22 -7.66
CA THR A 87 5.54 9.21 -8.73
C THR A 87 5.33 10.62 -8.20
N GLU A 88 4.30 10.83 -7.38
CA GLU A 88 4.04 12.10 -6.71
C GLU A 88 5.22 12.57 -5.86
N ALA A 89 5.84 11.64 -5.12
CA ALA A 89 7.01 11.94 -4.29
C ALA A 89 8.22 12.35 -5.14
N LEU A 90 8.46 11.67 -6.26
CA LEU A 90 9.51 12.00 -7.20
C LEU A 90 9.31 13.38 -7.84
N THR A 91 8.10 13.67 -8.33
CA THR A 91 7.75 14.98 -8.88
C THR A 91 7.97 16.10 -7.86
N ARG A 92 7.60 15.88 -6.58
CA ARG A 92 7.83 16.86 -5.50
C ARG A 92 9.31 17.08 -5.22
N CYS A 93 10.14 16.06 -5.35
CA CYS A 93 11.59 16.15 -5.20
C CYS A 93 12.30 16.65 -6.47
N GLY A 94 11.57 17.09 -7.50
CA GLY A 94 12.15 17.57 -8.76
C GLY A 94 12.75 16.48 -9.65
N ALA A 95 12.48 15.21 -9.35
CA ALA A 95 12.96 14.07 -10.12
C ALA A 95 11.82 13.53 -11.01
N PRO A 96 11.86 13.67 -12.34
CA PRO A 96 10.81 13.11 -13.19
C PRO A 96 10.84 11.58 -13.12
N HIS A 97 9.69 10.95 -12.93
CA HIS A 97 9.54 9.57 -12.46
C HIS A 97 9.90 8.44 -13.47
N ARG A 98 10.88 8.70 -14.38
CA ARG A 98 11.41 7.91 -15.51
C ARG A 98 10.82 8.36 -16.87
N ALA A 99 11.14 9.62 -17.21
CA ALA A 99 10.43 10.57 -18.09
C ALA A 99 8.92 10.74 -17.80
N ALA A 100 8.45 10.06 -16.76
CA ALA A 100 7.06 9.82 -16.38
C ALA A 100 6.28 8.90 -17.33
N ALA A 101 6.64 7.60 -17.37
CA ALA A 101 5.85 6.52 -17.97
C ALA A 101 5.69 6.47 -19.52
N GLN A 102 6.22 7.42 -20.30
CA GLN A 102 5.99 7.53 -21.77
C GLN A 102 6.65 6.44 -22.64
N ALA A 103 7.67 5.75 -22.15
CA ALA A 103 8.21 4.58 -22.84
C ALA A 103 7.37 3.30 -22.59
N ALA A 104 6.53 3.28 -21.55
CA ALA A 104 5.82 2.08 -21.10
C ALA A 104 4.59 1.72 -21.95
N THR A 105 4.36 2.37 -23.10
CA THR A 105 3.15 2.13 -23.91
C THR A 105 3.37 2.31 -25.42
N GLN A 106 4.36 3.09 -25.87
CA GLN A 106 4.57 3.39 -27.31
C GLN A 106 5.08 2.20 -28.16
N SER A 107 5.83 1.24 -27.58
CA SER A 107 6.25 0.01 -28.29
C SER A 107 5.25 -1.14 -28.21
N GLU A 108 4.31 -1.13 -27.27
CA GLU A 108 3.22 -2.12 -27.25
C GLU A 108 2.16 -1.82 -28.32
N ILE A 109 2.15 -0.59 -28.86
CA ILE A 109 1.14 -0.10 -29.81
C ILE A 109 1.71 0.01 -31.25
N SER A 110 3.03 0.03 -31.44
CA SER A 110 3.67 0.04 -32.77
C SER A 110 3.94 -1.38 -33.32
N GLY A 111 2.87 -2.18 -33.44
CA GLY A 111 2.69 -3.26 -34.43
C GLY A 111 3.71 -4.41 -34.51
N ASP A 112 3.40 -5.56 -33.89
CA ASP A 112 3.09 -6.81 -34.61
C ASP A 112 2.65 -7.88 -33.59
N VAL A 113 1.36 -8.21 -33.59
CA VAL A 113 0.82 -9.35 -32.83
C VAL A 113 0.66 -10.50 -33.82
N PRO A 114 1.56 -11.49 -33.88
CA PRO A 114 1.20 -12.73 -34.53
C PRO A 114 0.12 -13.36 -33.66
N ARG A 115 -1.11 -13.41 -34.20
CA ARG A 115 -2.20 -14.21 -33.66
C ARG A 115 -1.63 -15.57 -33.28
N ARG A 116 -1.75 -15.95 -32.02
CA ARG A 116 -1.47 -17.30 -31.55
C ARG A 116 -2.20 -18.27 -32.48
N ALA A 117 -1.45 -19.00 -33.31
CA ALA A 117 -2.02 -19.97 -34.22
C ALA A 117 -2.83 -21.00 -33.39
N PRO A 118 -4.01 -21.45 -33.87
CA PRO A 118 -4.72 -22.52 -33.21
C PRO A 118 -3.82 -23.75 -33.15
N ILE A 119 -3.80 -24.38 -31.98
CA ILE A 119 -3.12 -25.66 -31.74
C ILE A 119 -3.73 -26.65 -32.74
N ARG A 120 -2.96 -27.08 -33.74
CA ARG A 120 -3.32 -28.23 -34.55
C ARG A 120 -2.95 -29.46 -33.73
N ASP A 121 -3.97 -30.11 -33.18
CA ASP A 121 -3.86 -31.52 -32.80
C ASP A 121 -3.89 -32.31 -34.12
N GLU A 122 -2.74 -32.85 -34.53
CA GLU A 122 -2.66 -33.85 -35.60
C GLU A 122 -2.64 -35.26 -34.96
N PRO A 123 -3.36 -36.24 -35.53
CA PRO A 123 -3.48 -37.61 -35.01
C PRO A 123 -2.24 -38.49 -35.25
#